data_AF-A0A5B8J7U1-F1
#
_entry.id   AF-A0A5B8J7U1-F1
#
_cell.length_a   1.000
_cell.length_b   1.000
_cell.length_c   1.000
_cell.angle_alpha   90.00
_cell.angle_beta   90.00
_cell.angle_gamma   90.00
#
_symmetry.space_group_name_H-M   'P 1'
#
loop_
_entity.id
_entity.type
_entity.pdbx_description
1 polymer ?
#
loop_
_entity_poly.entity_id
_entity_poly.type
_entity_poly.pdbx_seq_one_letter_code
_entity_poly.pdbx_strand_id
1 'polypeptide(L)' 'MTREALLTRAPEPFTAPCVHCGRTTTAPVVVGEMTRAGGPPMVQYACPRDAARYGAGPSPEDEIG' A
#
# COMPACT_ATOMS: atom_id res chain seq x y z
N MET A 1 -20.26 13.63 -18.85
CA MET A 1 -20.10 13.40 -17.40
C MET A 1 -21.33 13.97 -16.69
N THR A 2 -22.03 13.19 -15.87
CA THR A 2 -23.21 13.64 -15.11
C THR A 2 -22.81 13.98 -13.67
N ARG A 3 -23.47 14.98 -13.06
CA ARG A 3 -23.23 15.42 -11.66
C ARG A 3 -23.30 14.27 -10.65
N GLU A 4 -24.13 13.27 -10.93
CA GLU A 4 -24.34 12.10 -10.07
C GLU A 4 -23.12 11.17 -10.00
N ALA A 5 -22.31 11.09 -11.07
CA ALA A 5 -21.10 10.27 -11.08
C ALA A 5 -20.00 10.81 -10.14
N LEU A 6 -20.02 12.13 -9.84
CA LEU A 6 -19.11 12.76 -8.87
C LEU A 6 -19.57 12.58 -7.42
N LEU A 7 -20.83 12.19 -7.20
CA LEU A 7 -21.42 11.96 -5.88
C LEU A 7 -21.36 10.49 -5.45
N THR A 8 -20.93 9.61 -6.36
CA THR A 8 -20.60 8.22 -6.02
C THR A 8 -19.56 8.23 -4.90
N ARG A 9 -19.94 7.64 -3.76
CA ARG A 9 -19.10 7.47 -2.57
C ARG A 9 -17.69 7.05 -3.01
N ALA A 10 -16.69 7.85 -2.67
CA ALA A 10 -15.30 7.51 -2.95
C ALA A 10 -15.01 6.11 -2.42
N PRO A 11 -14.30 5.25 -3.17
CA PRO A 11 -13.89 3.95 -2.66
C PRO A 11 -13.17 4.15 -1.32
N GLU A 12 -13.48 3.28 -0.36
CA GLU A 12 -12.86 3.38 0.96
C GLU A 12 -11.34 3.28 0.80
N PRO A 13 -10.56 4.18 1.42
CA PRO A 13 -9.11 4.18 1.27
C PRO A 13 -8.57 2.86 1.77
N PHE A 14 -7.71 2.23 0.96
CA PHE A 14 -7.04 1.01 1.37
C PHE A 14 -6.17 1.30 2.60
N THR A 15 -6.34 0.50 3.65
CA THR A 15 -5.55 0.64 4.88
C THR A 15 -4.85 -0.66 5.21
N ALA A 16 -3.60 -0.56 5.66
CA ALA A 16 -2.82 -1.70 6.10
C ALA A 16 -1.95 -1.35 7.31
N PRO A 17 -1.64 -2.31 8.19
CA PRO A 17 -0.71 -2.10 9.30
C PRO A 17 0.73 -1.99 8.79
N CYS A 18 1.48 -1.03 9.30
CA CYS A 18 2.91 -0.93 9.05
C CYS A 18 3.65 -2.08 9.75
N VAL A 19 4.42 -2.87 9.00
CA VAL A 19 5.25 -3.96 9.55
C VAL A 19 6.35 -3.47 10.50
N HIS A 20 6.69 -2.18 10.44
CA HIS A 20 7.73 -1.60 11.30
C HIS A 20 7.19 -1.03 12.61
N CYS A 21 6.25 -0.08 12.54
CA CYS A 21 5.73 0.63 13.71
C CYS A 21 4.35 0.17 14.17
N GLY A 22 3.73 -0.79 13.47
CA GLY A 22 2.43 -1.37 13.82
C GLY A 22 1.21 -0.46 13.60
N ARG A 23 1.40 0.80 13.22
CA ARG A 23 0.29 1.73 12.98
C ARG A 23 -0.42 1.41 11.66
N THR A 24 -1.74 1.41 11.69
CA THR A 24 -2.55 1.41 10.46
C THR A 24 -2.35 2.71 9.70
N THR A 25 -2.03 2.60 8.42
CA THR A 25 -1.83 3.74 7.51
C THR A 25 -2.83 3.70 6.37
N THR A 26 -3.29 4.87 5.93
CA THR A 26 -4.11 5.06 4.71
C THR A 26 -3.26 5.26 3.45
N ALA A 27 -1.93 5.30 3.60
CA ALA A 27 -0.96 5.31 2.52
C ALA A 27 0.07 4.18 2.74
N PRO A 28 -0.34 2.91 2.66
CA PRO A 28 0.58 1.79 2.80
C PRO A 28 1.46 1.65 1.56
N VAL A 29 2.77 1.47 1.77
CA VAL A 29 3.76 1.20 0.73
C VAL A 29 4.15 -0.26 0.79
N VAL A 30 4.16 -0.94 -0.35
CA VAL A 30 4.63 -2.34 -0.43
C VAL A 30 6.13 -2.37 -0.15
N VAL A 31 6.55 -3.15 0.84
CA VAL A 31 7.96 -3.26 1.24
C VAL A 31 8.55 -4.66 1.07
N GLY A 32 7.75 -5.61 0.60
CA GLY A 32 8.19 -6.95 0.28
C GLY A 32 7.07 -7.96 0.31
N GLU A 33 7.42 -9.21 0.06
CA GLU A 33 6.53 -10.35 0.09
C GLU A 33 7.10 -11.44 1.01
N MET A 34 6.23 -12.09 1.76
CA MET A 34 6.58 -13.21 2.63
C MET A 34 5.96 -14.49 2.08
N THR A 35 6.80 -15.42 1.67
CA THR A 35 6.34 -16.75 1.24
C THR A 35 5.77 -17.50 2.43
N ARG A 36 4.55 -18.02 2.28
CA ARG A 36 3.90 -18.85 3.30
C ARG A 36 4.00 -20.31 2.88
N ALA A 37 4.32 -21.21 3.82
CA ALA A 37 4.59 -22.63 3.57
C ALA A 37 3.39 -23.47 3.06
N GLY A 38 2.29 -22.84 2.64
CA GLY A 38 1.08 -23.54 2.19
C GLY A 38 0.01 -22.62 1.62
N GLY A 39 0.39 -21.47 1.07
CA GLY A 39 -0.58 -20.52 0.52
C GLY A 39 0.08 -19.43 -0.32
N PRO A 40 -0.73 -18.55 -0.93
CA PRO A 40 -0.21 -17.42 -1.68
C PRO A 40 0.69 -16.54 -0.80
N PRO A 41 1.71 -15.90 -1.39
CA PRO A 41 2.61 -15.01 -0.67
C PRO A 41 1.82 -13.87 -0.03
N MET A 42 2.24 -13.46 1.16
CA MET A 42 1.64 -12.34 1.88
C MET A 42 2.45 -11.08 1.59
N VAL A 43 1.79 -10.06 1.06
CA VAL A 43 2.41 -8.74 0.83
C VAL A 43 2.57 -8.01 2.17
N GLN A 44 3.75 -7.45 2.39
CA GLN A 44 4.09 -6.66 3.56
C GLN A 44 4.01 -5.18 3.22
N TYR A 45 3.41 -4.40 4.13
CA TYR A 45 3.22 -2.96 3.96
C TYR A 45 3.92 -2.17 5.07
N ALA A 46 4.50 -1.03 4.73
CA ALA A 46 5.00 -0.06 5.70
C ALA A 46 4.31 1.31 5.52
N CYS A 47 4.34 2.13 6.56
CA CYS A 47 3.94 3.53 6.44
C CYS A 47 5.03 4.32 5.68
N PRO A 48 4.70 5.46 5.05
CA PRO A 48 5.64 6.19 4.20
C PRO A 48 6.92 6.63 4.94
N ARG A 49 6.80 6.88 6.26
CA ARG A 49 7.92 7.23 7.12
C ARG A 49 8.95 6.10 7.29
N ASP A 50 8.47 4.85 7.31
CA ASP A 50 9.30 3.67 7.55
C ASP A 50 9.60 2.88 6.28
N ALA A 51 8.86 3.12 5.19
CA ALA A 51 9.04 2.46 3.90
C ALA A 51 10.48 2.57 3.36
N ALA A 52 11.10 3.76 3.48
CA ALA A 52 12.48 3.99 3.08
C ALA A 52 13.50 3.07 3.79
N ARG A 53 13.18 2.55 4.99
CA ARG A 53 14.05 1.61 5.72
C ARG A 53 14.15 0.25 5.02
N TYR A 54 13.15 -0.11 4.23
CA TYR A 54 13.09 -1.38 3.50
C TYR A 54 13.61 -1.25 2.06
N GLY A 55 14.17 -0.08 1.69
CA GLY A 55 14.52 0.20 0.30
C GLY A 55 13.32 0.37 -0.62
N ALA A 56 12.10 0.32 -0.07
CA ALA A 56 10.87 0.66 -0.75
C ALA A 56 10.74 2.19 -0.83
N GLY A 57 11.46 2.77 -1.78
CA GLY A 57 11.08 4.03 -2.40
C GLY A 57 10.00 3.78 -3.45
N PRO A 58 9.44 4.83 -4.10
CA PRO A 58 8.65 4.63 -5.31
C PRO A 58 9.48 3.75 -6.24
N SER A 59 8.93 2.60 -6.65
CA SER A 59 9.65 1.76 -7.59
C SER A 59 9.74 2.55 -8.90
N PRO A 60 10.84 2.47 -9.66
CA PRO A 60 10.95 3.15 -10.95
C PRO A 60 9.88 2.71 -11.97
N GLU A 61 9.13 1.64 -11.69
CA GLU A 61 7.94 1.23 -12.45
C GLU A 61 6.67 2.06 -12.15
N ASP A 62 6.68 2.90 -11.09
CA ASP A 62 5.67 3.92 -10.81
C ASP A 62 5.88 5.21 -11.62
N GLU A 63 6.98 5.33 -12.38
CA GLU A 63 7.14 6.39 -13.37
C GLU A 63 6.34 6.02 -14.63
N ILE A 64 5.13 6.57 -14.70
CA ILE A 64 4.26 6.51 -15.88
C ILE A 64 5.03 7.15 -17.05
N GLY A 65 5.56 6.31 -17.94
CA GLY A 65 6.06 6.69 -19.27
C GLY A 65 4.93 6.85 -20.28
#